data_AF-A0A9N8Z523-F1
#
_entry.id   AF-A0A9N8Z523-F1
#
_cell.length_a   1.000
_cell.length_b   1.000
_cell.length_c   1.000
_cell.angle_alpha   90.00
_cell.angle_beta   90.00
_cell.angle_gamma   90.00
#
_symmetry.space_group_name_H-M   'P 1'
#
loop_
_entity.id
_entity.type
_entity.pdbx_description
1 polymer ?
#
loop_
_entity_poly.entity_id
_entity_poly.type
_entity_poly.pdbx_seq_one_letter_code
_entity_poly.pdbx_strand_id
1 'polypeptide(L)'
;MGDENVIIKARHVVSGELVARKLVVSKDIRLDDLEYKLRERFNVSYDRRIELYYIDDDNDQIIITYEDELALALGSSRIPVFGLYVKPKSVDKVCTYPHVVKGKIGETVEILIESRWLTIINATREDTIAWGTDIFTDDSDVVKAVTHSEKVDLTDTPPQHDLIVTIRFLPGCLKYAGSTRQGITTMSYGPYELSYIVDDVKTIPTSSEKSQQRYDTMLYD
;
A
#
# COMPACT_ATOMS: atom_id res chain seq x y z
N MET A 1 27.03 -21.22 7.87
CA MET A 1 26.35 -21.57 6.60
C MET A 1 26.54 -20.37 5.71
N GLY A 2 27.25 -20.52 4.60
CA GLY A 2 27.59 -19.37 3.75
C GLY A 2 26.35 -18.87 3.03
N ASP A 3 26.19 -17.54 2.96
CA ASP A 3 25.21 -16.88 2.10
C ASP A 3 25.48 -17.29 0.65
N GLU A 4 24.83 -18.36 0.20
CA GLU A 4 24.88 -18.76 -1.19
C GLU A 4 24.11 -17.74 -2.00
N ASN A 5 24.81 -17.05 -2.90
CA ASN A 5 24.23 -16.05 -3.77
C ASN A 5 23.85 -16.66 -5.12
N VAL A 6 22.77 -16.17 -5.72
CA VAL A 6 22.32 -16.49 -7.08
C VAL A 6 22.27 -15.23 -7.92
N ILE A 7 22.71 -15.34 -9.17
CA ILE A 7 22.53 -14.28 -10.17
C ILE A 7 21.20 -14.55 -10.87
N ILE A 8 20.26 -13.61 -10.76
CA ILE A 8 19.00 -13.65 -11.49
C ILE A 8 18.99 -12.62 -12.63
N LYS A 9 18.19 -12.88 -13.67
CA LYS A 9 17.85 -11.90 -14.71
C LYS A 9 16.40 -11.49 -14.54
N ALA A 10 16.14 -10.24 -14.16
CA ALA A 10 14.79 -9.70 -14.07
C ALA A 10 14.45 -8.88 -15.32
N ARG A 11 13.19 -8.96 -15.79
CA ARG A 11 12.68 -8.24 -16.96
C ARG A 11 11.44 -7.42 -16.59
N HIS A 12 11.32 -6.24 -17.18
CA HIS A 12 10.13 -5.40 -17.03
C HIS A 12 9.97 -4.48 -18.24
N VAL A 13 8.73 -4.12 -18.58
CA VAL A 13 8.43 -3.16 -19.65
C VAL A 13 8.45 -1.75 -19.06
N VAL A 14 9.41 -0.93 -19.46
CA VAL A 14 9.55 0.48 -19.05
C VAL A 14 9.29 1.34 -20.28
N SER A 15 8.28 2.21 -20.22
CA SER A 15 7.91 3.10 -21.32
C SER A 15 7.68 2.38 -22.67
N GLY A 16 7.14 1.16 -22.62
CA GLY A 16 6.85 0.35 -23.81
C GLY A 16 8.02 -0.52 -24.30
N GLU A 17 9.20 -0.38 -23.70
CA GLU A 17 10.38 -1.17 -24.06
C GLU A 17 10.69 -2.23 -23.01
N LEU A 18 10.99 -3.45 -23.46
CA LEU A 18 11.41 -4.53 -22.56
C LEU A 18 12.85 -4.30 -22.11
N VAL A 19 13.02 -3.99 -20.82
CA VAL A 19 14.33 -3.81 -20.19
C VAL A 19 14.63 -5.04 -19.33
N ALA A 20 15.92 -5.42 -19.28
CA ALA A 20 16.38 -6.49 -18.41
C ALA A 20 17.54 -6.02 -17.52
N ARG A 21 17.59 -6.53 -16.29
CA ARG A 21 18.67 -6.30 -15.34
C ARG A 21 19.15 -7.64 -14.79
N LYS A 22 20.45 -7.74 -14.51
CA LYS A 22 21.01 -8.84 -13.74
C LYS A 22 21.37 -8.34 -12.35
N LEU A 23 21.02 -9.11 -11.33
CA LEU A 23 21.32 -8.79 -9.94
C LEU A 23 21.68 -10.05 -9.16
N VAL A 24 22.49 -9.85 -8.13
CA VAL A 24 22.86 -10.88 -7.17
C VAL A 24 21.85 -10.81 -6.02
N VAL A 25 21.28 -11.96 -5.66
CA VAL A 25 20.38 -12.12 -4.52
C VAL A 25 20.84 -13.31 -3.68
N SER A 26 20.54 -13.29 -2.38
CA SER A 26 20.75 -14.46 -1.54
C SER A 26 19.76 -15.57 -1.92
N LYS A 27 20.15 -16.84 -1.80
CA LYS A 27 19.25 -17.98 -2.05
C LYS A 27 18.08 -18.06 -1.08
N ASP A 28 18.21 -17.49 0.10
CA ASP A 28 17.20 -17.42 1.16
C ASP A 28 16.50 -16.06 1.21
N ILE A 29 16.61 -15.24 0.16
CA ILE A 29 15.89 -13.97 0.07
C ILE A 29 14.38 -14.20 0.21
N ARG A 30 13.73 -13.40 1.06
CA ARG A 30 12.28 -13.41 1.20
C ARG A 30 11.62 -12.72 0.01
N LEU A 31 10.38 -13.11 -0.28
CA LEU A 31 9.64 -12.57 -1.42
C LEU A 31 9.47 -11.05 -1.35
N ASP A 32 9.14 -10.51 -0.17
CA ASP A 32 9.01 -9.07 0.05
C ASP A 32 10.32 -8.31 -0.20
N ASP A 33 11.46 -8.87 0.22
CA ASP A 33 12.79 -8.30 0.00
C ASP A 33 13.20 -8.33 -1.48
N LEU A 34 12.82 -9.37 -2.23
CA LEU A 34 13.03 -9.44 -3.67
C LEU A 34 12.15 -8.43 -4.40
N GLU A 35 10.87 -8.34 -4.04
CA GLU A 35 9.93 -7.35 -4.57
C GLU A 35 10.45 -5.93 -4.38
N TYR A 36 10.89 -5.59 -3.18
CA TYR A 36 11.54 -4.31 -2.85
C TYR A 36 12.71 -4.01 -3.79
N LYS A 37 13.65 -4.95 -3.94
CA LYS A 37 14.82 -4.79 -4.82
C LYS A 37 14.40 -4.56 -6.27
N LEU A 38 13.40 -5.28 -6.77
CA LEU A 38 12.94 -5.14 -8.15
C LEU A 38 12.26 -3.78 -8.38
N ARG A 39 11.44 -3.31 -7.43
CA ARG A 39 10.83 -1.97 -7.49
C ARG A 39 11.87 -0.88 -7.63
N GLU A 40 12.89 -0.89 -6.78
CA GLU A 40 13.99 0.08 -6.81
C GLU A 40 14.75 0.04 -8.15
N ARG A 41 14.99 -1.16 -8.69
CA ARG A 41 15.76 -1.32 -9.93
C ARG A 41 14.96 -0.87 -11.15
N PHE A 42 13.65 -1.04 -11.17
CA PHE A 42 12.79 -0.64 -12.28
C PHE A 42 12.07 0.69 -12.06
N ASN A 43 12.36 1.39 -10.95
CA ASN A 43 11.69 2.64 -10.56
C ASN A 43 10.16 2.50 -10.53
N VAL A 44 9.67 1.38 -9.97
CA VAL A 44 8.23 1.09 -9.85
C VAL A 44 7.73 1.61 -8.51
N SER A 45 6.85 2.61 -8.58
CA SER A 45 6.21 3.22 -7.41
C SER A 45 5.35 2.22 -6.62
N TYR A 46 5.30 2.42 -5.29
CA TYR A 46 4.50 1.62 -4.36
C TYR A 46 2.99 1.78 -4.54
N ASP A 47 2.54 2.80 -5.28
CA ASP A 47 1.15 2.94 -5.69
C ASP A 47 0.72 1.97 -6.79
N ARG A 48 1.65 1.17 -7.32
CA ARG A 48 1.38 0.08 -8.24
C ARG A 48 1.55 -1.27 -7.56
N ARG A 49 0.68 -2.21 -7.92
CA ARG A 49 0.86 -3.62 -7.58
C ARG A 49 1.88 -4.21 -8.56
N ILE A 50 2.79 -5.03 -8.04
CA ILE A 50 3.60 -5.91 -8.87
C ILE A 50 3.07 -7.33 -8.74
N GLU A 51 3.11 -8.07 -9.84
CA GLU A 51 2.89 -9.50 -9.87
C GLU A 51 4.15 -10.12 -10.47
N LEU A 52 4.85 -10.89 -9.64
CA LEU A 52 6.11 -11.50 -10.00
C LEU A 52 5.85 -12.84 -10.70
N TYR A 53 6.68 -13.17 -11.68
CA TYR A 53 6.69 -14.48 -12.31
C TYR A 53 8.12 -14.89 -12.64
N TYR A 54 8.35 -16.18 -12.82
CA TYR A 54 9.55 -16.70 -13.48
C TYR A 54 9.21 -17.38 -14.80
N ILE A 55 10.23 -17.49 -15.66
CA ILE A 55 10.15 -18.27 -16.90
C ILE A 55 10.83 -19.60 -16.63
N ASP A 56 10.10 -20.70 -16.80
CA ASP A 56 10.62 -22.05 -16.64
C ASP A 56 11.33 -22.56 -17.91
N ASP A 57 11.72 -23.83 -17.90
CA ASP A 57 12.43 -24.47 -19.02
C ASP A 57 11.56 -24.66 -20.26
N ASP A 58 10.23 -24.71 -20.08
CA ASP A 58 9.24 -24.80 -21.17
C ASP A 58 8.86 -23.40 -21.72
N ASN A 59 9.46 -22.35 -21.16
CA ASN A 59 9.21 -20.95 -21.48
C ASN A 59 7.80 -20.48 -21.10
N ASP A 60 7.18 -21.14 -20.13
CA ASP A 60 5.93 -20.73 -19.51
C ASP A 60 6.18 -19.67 -18.43
N GLN A 61 5.18 -18.81 -18.23
CA GLN A 61 5.22 -17.79 -17.19
C GLN A 61 4.50 -18.28 -15.94
N ILE A 62 5.27 -18.58 -14.91
CA ILE A 62 4.75 -19.12 -13.66
C ILE A 62 4.75 -18.01 -12.61
N ILE A 63 3.55 -17.66 -12.12
CA ILE A 63 3.36 -16.62 -11.11
C ILE A 63 4.00 -17.03 -9.78
N ILE A 64 4.55 -16.05 -9.07
CA ILE A 64 5.12 -16.20 -7.73
C ILE A 64 4.32 -15.31 -6.77
N THR A 65 3.70 -15.96 -5.79
CA THR A 65 2.89 -15.36 -4.72
C THR A 65 3.32 -15.80 -3.32
N TYR A 66 4.03 -16.93 -3.22
CA TYR A 66 4.49 -17.50 -1.95
C TYR A 66 5.99 -17.80 -1.95
N GLU A 67 6.54 -17.99 -0.75
CA GLU A 67 7.99 -18.20 -0.54
C GLU A 67 8.50 -19.53 -1.13
N ASP A 68 7.68 -20.57 -1.13
CA ASP A 68 8.03 -21.86 -1.72
C ASP A 68 8.12 -21.80 -3.25
N GLU A 69 7.22 -21.07 -3.89
CA GLU A 69 7.29 -20.76 -5.32
C GLU A 69 8.55 -19.97 -5.68
N LEU A 70 8.93 -19.00 -4.84
CA LEU A 70 10.18 -18.26 -5.01
C LEU A 70 11.41 -19.17 -4.89
N ALA A 71 11.44 -20.06 -3.89
CA ALA A 71 12.53 -21.00 -3.71
C ALA A 71 12.71 -21.91 -4.93
N LEU A 72 11.61 -22.39 -5.52
CA LEU A 72 11.62 -23.15 -6.77
C LEU A 72 12.13 -22.29 -7.94
N ALA A 73 11.64 -21.06 -8.07
CA ALA A 73 12.04 -20.13 -9.13
C ALA A 73 13.55 -19.83 -9.10
N LEU A 74 14.14 -19.62 -7.92
CA LEU A 74 15.59 -19.39 -7.76
C LEU A 74 16.45 -20.60 -8.16
N GLY A 75 15.89 -21.80 -8.14
CA GLY A 75 16.53 -23.04 -8.57
C GLY A 75 16.20 -23.48 -10.00
N SER A 76 15.31 -22.76 -10.70
CA SER A 76 14.76 -23.17 -12.00
C SER A 76 15.79 -23.34 -13.10
N SER A 77 16.86 -22.53 -13.10
CA SER A 77 17.92 -22.61 -14.11
C SER A 77 19.22 -22.03 -13.59
N ARG A 78 20.29 -22.11 -14.40
CA ARG A 78 21.61 -21.52 -14.06
C ARG A 78 21.54 -20.01 -13.81
N ILE A 79 20.69 -19.30 -14.54
CA ILE A 79 20.40 -17.89 -14.35
C ILE A 79 18.89 -17.75 -14.44
N PRO A 80 18.18 -17.91 -13.32
CA PRO A 80 16.74 -17.79 -13.27
C PRO A 80 16.26 -16.48 -13.89
N VAL A 81 15.22 -16.58 -14.71
CA VAL A 81 14.65 -15.44 -15.39
C VAL A 81 13.34 -15.07 -14.70
N PHE A 82 13.31 -13.88 -14.12
CA PHE A 82 12.14 -13.30 -13.51
C PHE A 82 11.55 -12.22 -14.43
N GLY A 83 10.25 -11.99 -14.29
CA GLY A 83 9.59 -10.83 -14.82
C GLY A 83 8.55 -10.28 -13.85
N LEU A 84 8.18 -9.02 -14.03
CA LEU A 84 7.13 -8.39 -13.24
C LEU A 84 6.09 -7.71 -14.13
N TYR A 85 4.83 -7.95 -13.80
CA TYR A 85 3.71 -7.17 -14.27
C TYR A 85 3.41 -6.05 -13.31
N VAL A 86 3.46 -4.81 -13.80
CA VAL A 86 3.05 -3.64 -13.03
C VAL A 86 1.58 -3.38 -13.36
N LYS A 87 0.72 -3.63 -12.37
CA LYS A 87 -0.71 -3.40 -12.47
C LYS A 87 -1.07 -2.14 -11.67
N PRO A 88 -2.06 -1.35 -12.08
CA PRO A 88 -2.69 -0.40 -11.17
C PRO A 88 -3.08 -1.14 -9.88
N LYS A 89 -2.89 -0.52 -8.70
CA LYS A 89 -3.68 -0.95 -7.54
C LYS A 89 -5.14 -0.71 -7.94
N SER A 90 -5.94 -1.76 -8.00
CA SER A 90 -7.37 -1.62 -8.26
C SER A 90 -7.95 -0.87 -7.06
N VAL A 91 -8.42 0.34 -7.32
CA VAL A 91 -9.20 1.11 -6.37
C VAL A 91 -10.63 0.70 -6.63
N ASP A 92 -11.22 -0.02 -5.68
CA ASP A 92 -12.57 -0.56 -5.83
C ASP A 92 -13.62 0.53 -5.61
N LYS A 93 -13.33 1.50 -4.74
CA LYS A 93 -14.18 2.68 -4.48
C LYS A 93 -13.37 3.93 -4.20
N VAL A 94 -13.99 5.08 -4.41
CA VAL A 94 -13.49 6.40 -4.00
C VAL A 94 -14.52 7.05 -3.09
N CYS A 95 -14.07 7.72 -2.02
CA CYS A 95 -14.95 8.49 -1.14
C CYS A 95 -14.26 9.75 -0.58
N THR A 96 -15.02 10.59 0.11
CA THR A 96 -14.52 11.83 0.72
C THR A 96 -14.69 11.80 2.24
N TYR A 97 -13.65 12.24 2.95
CA TYR A 97 -13.72 12.47 4.41
C TYR A 97 -14.64 13.68 4.70
N PRO A 98 -15.50 13.66 5.75
CA PRO A 98 -15.47 12.79 6.93
C PRO A 98 -16.42 11.57 6.91
N HIS A 99 -16.85 11.10 5.74
CA HIS A 99 -17.75 9.94 5.71
C HIS A 99 -17.04 8.66 6.16
N VAL A 100 -17.71 7.89 7.02
CA VAL A 100 -17.21 6.55 7.41
C VAL A 100 -17.16 5.67 6.18
N VAL A 101 -15.98 5.11 5.92
CA VAL A 101 -15.74 4.30 4.74
C VAL A 101 -16.22 2.88 4.99
N LYS A 102 -16.99 2.32 4.05
CA LYS A 102 -17.51 0.95 4.13
C LYS A 102 -17.04 0.12 2.95
N GLY A 103 -16.53 -1.08 3.25
CA GLY A 103 -16.01 -2.00 2.26
C GLY A 103 -16.09 -3.45 2.71
N LYS A 104 -15.65 -4.35 1.83
CA LYS A 104 -15.55 -5.78 2.06
C LYS A 104 -14.09 -6.19 2.23
N ILE A 105 -13.85 -7.34 2.86
CA ILE A 105 -12.49 -7.89 2.99
C ILE A 105 -11.79 -7.96 1.64
N GLY A 106 -10.55 -7.43 1.58
CA GLY A 106 -9.72 -7.34 0.37
C GLY A 106 -9.96 -6.09 -0.47
N GLU A 107 -11.08 -5.39 -0.25
CA GLU A 107 -11.42 -4.17 -0.97
C GLU A 107 -10.46 -3.04 -0.62
N THR A 108 -10.05 -2.28 -1.63
CA THR A 108 -9.17 -1.11 -1.51
C THR A 108 -9.94 0.16 -1.86
N VAL A 109 -9.91 1.14 -0.96
CA VAL A 109 -10.66 2.40 -1.11
C VAL A 109 -9.72 3.59 -1.06
N GLU A 110 -9.86 4.50 -2.01
CA GLU A 110 -9.20 5.82 -1.95
C GLU A 110 -10.11 6.85 -1.30
N ILE A 111 -9.54 7.61 -0.38
CA ILE A 111 -10.25 8.59 0.44
C ILE A 111 -9.61 9.94 0.19
N LEU A 112 -10.37 10.85 -0.41
CA LEU A 112 -9.96 12.24 -0.54
C LEU A 112 -10.20 12.97 0.79
N ILE A 113 -9.12 13.49 1.36
CA ILE A 113 -9.14 14.29 2.58
C ILE A 113 -8.67 15.70 2.23
N GLU A 114 -9.62 16.63 2.20
CA GLU A 114 -9.31 18.03 1.94
C GLU A 114 -8.43 18.64 3.04
N SER A 115 -7.56 19.56 2.65
CA SER A 115 -6.65 20.32 3.50
C SER A 115 -7.26 20.78 4.83
N ARG A 116 -8.50 21.28 4.81
CA ARG A 116 -9.22 21.78 6.02
C ARG A 116 -9.37 20.75 7.14
N TRP A 117 -9.29 19.46 6.83
CA TRP A 117 -9.35 18.36 7.80
C TRP A 117 -7.98 17.92 8.31
N LEU A 118 -6.90 18.34 7.65
CA LEU A 118 -5.53 17.94 7.94
C LEU A 118 -4.90 18.85 9.00
N THR A 119 -5.43 18.82 10.21
CA THR A 119 -4.86 19.54 11.36
C THR A 119 -4.80 18.67 12.60
N ILE A 120 -3.87 18.99 13.52
CA ILE A 120 -3.79 18.33 14.84
C ILE A 120 -5.12 18.43 15.57
N ILE A 121 -5.77 19.59 15.50
CA ILE A 121 -7.09 19.81 16.10
C ILE A 121 -8.07 18.77 15.58
N ASN A 122 -8.20 18.60 14.26
CA ASN A 122 -9.11 17.62 13.68
C ASN A 122 -8.76 16.18 14.05
N ALA A 123 -7.47 15.82 14.07
CA ALA A 123 -7.01 14.48 14.47
C ALA A 123 -7.17 14.18 15.97
N THR A 124 -7.51 15.16 16.80
CA THR A 124 -7.59 15.03 18.27
C THR A 124 -8.95 15.37 18.85
N ARG A 125 -9.96 15.65 17.99
CA ARG A 125 -11.33 15.96 18.44
C ARG A 125 -11.94 14.76 19.17
N GLU A 126 -12.85 15.05 20.10
CA GLU A 126 -13.56 14.02 20.87
C GLU A 126 -14.35 13.05 19.98
N ASP A 127 -14.86 13.52 18.85
CA ASP A 127 -15.62 12.72 17.87
C ASP A 127 -14.75 11.96 16.86
N THR A 128 -13.42 12.15 16.88
CA THR A 128 -12.47 11.40 16.05
C THR A 128 -11.85 10.29 16.88
N ILE A 129 -12.34 9.07 16.78
CA ILE A 129 -11.84 7.92 17.56
C ILE A 129 -11.21 6.92 16.61
N ALA A 130 -10.07 6.35 17.01
CA ALA A 130 -9.44 5.25 16.29
C ALA A 130 -9.01 4.16 17.28
N TRP A 131 -9.20 2.91 16.87
CA TRP A 131 -9.00 1.72 17.67
C TRP A 131 -7.93 0.83 17.05
N GLY A 132 -6.83 0.61 17.73
CA GLY A 132 -5.71 -0.19 17.24
C GLY A 132 -4.46 0.59 16.85
N THR A 133 -3.48 -0.15 16.33
CA THR A 133 -2.15 0.34 15.93
C THR A 133 -1.77 -0.45 14.68
N ASP A 134 -1.44 0.25 13.59
CA ASP A 134 -1.15 -0.29 12.25
C ASP A 134 -2.34 -1.01 11.57
N ILE A 135 -3.14 -1.74 12.33
CA ILE A 135 -4.43 -2.33 11.96
C ILE A 135 -5.51 -1.68 12.83
N PHE A 136 -6.50 -1.07 12.18
CA PHE A 136 -7.57 -0.32 12.83
C PHE A 136 -8.92 -1.01 12.62
N THR A 137 -9.87 -0.84 13.54
CA THR A 137 -11.27 -1.25 13.28
C THR A 137 -11.87 -0.46 12.12
N ASP A 138 -12.84 -1.04 11.41
CA ASP A 138 -13.42 -0.42 10.21
C ASP A 138 -14.14 0.93 10.45
N ASP A 139 -14.48 1.24 11.69
CA ASP A 139 -15.14 2.46 12.14
C ASP A 139 -14.15 3.51 12.70
N SER A 140 -12.85 3.24 12.67
CA SER A 140 -11.81 4.18 13.12
C SER A 140 -11.66 5.38 12.18
N ASP A 141 -11.54 6.58 12.75
CA ASP A 141 -11.32 7.83 12.02
C ASP A 141 -10.01 7.80 11.22
N VAL A 142 -10.13 8.09 9.93
CA VAL A 142 -9.03 7.95 8.96
C VAL A 142 -7.97 9.04 9.13
N VAL A 143 -8.34 10.27 9.51
CA VAL A 143 -7.38 11.35 9.77
C VAL A 143 -6.53 11.03 10.99
N LYS A 144 -7.16 10.50 12.04
CA LYS A 144 -6.45 10.01 13.22
C LYS A 144 -5.55 8.81 12.87
N ALA A 145 -6.07 7.82 12.14
CA ALA A 145 -5.31 6.62 11.77
C ALA A 145 -4.11 6.91 10.86
N VAL A 146 -4.26 7.78 9.84
CA VAL A 146 -3.16 8.11 8.92
C VAL A 146 -2.03 8.87 9.63
N THR A 147 -2.37 9.77 10.54
CA THR A 147 -1.40 10.53 11.35
C THR A 147 -0.71 9.60 12.36
N HIS A 148 -1.48 8.75 13.04
CA HIS A 148 -0.95 7.74 13.96
C HIS A 148 -0.03 6.72 13.28
N SER A 149 -0.27 6.44 11.99
CA SER A 149 0.59 5.59 11.16
C SER A 149 1.91 6.27 10.76
N GLU A 150 2.18 7.50 11.23
CA GLU A 150 3.39 8.29 10.94
C GLU A 150 3.62 8.54 9.44
N LYS A 151 2.56 8.46 8.63
CA LYS A 151 2.59 8.73 7.18
C LYS A 151 2.37 10.20 6.86
N VAL A 152 1.84 10.96 7.80
CA VAL A 152 1.47 12.38 7.65
C VAL A 152 1.78 13.09 8.96
N ASP A 153 2.57 14.16 8.89
CA ASP A 153 2.77 15.08 10.01
C ASP A 153 1.74 16.21 9.92
N LEU A 154 0.90 16.34 10.96
CA LEU A 154 -0.09 17.41 11.04
C LEU A 154 0.40 18.59 11.86
N THR A 155 -0.10 19.78 11.54
CA THR A 155 0.12 21.01 12.33
C THR A 155 -1.22 21.62 12.73
N ASP A 156 -1.21 22.72 13.48
CA ASP A 156 -2.46 23.43 13.85
C ASP A 156 -3.14 24.10 12.65
N THR A 157 -2.41 24.36 11.57
CA THR A 157 -2.92 25.03 10.37
C THR A 157 -3.05 24.07 9.19
N PRO A 158 -4.12 24.16 8.38
CA PRO A 158 -4.28 23.36 7.17
C PRO A 158 -3.11 23.55 6.18
N PRO A 159 -2.55 22.46 5.59
CA PRO A 159 -1.48 22.54 4.60
C PRO A 159 -1.99 22.99 3.22
N GLN A 160 -1.10 23.40 2.32
CA GLN A 160 -1.47 23.74 0.92
C GLN A 160 -1.53 22.51 -0.01
N HIS A 161 -2.04 21.39 0.52
CA HIS A 161 -2.34 20.19 -0.25
C HIS A 161 -3.52 19.44 0.36
N ASP A 162 -4.23 18.67 -0.44
CA ASP A 162 -5.14 17.63 0.02
C ASP A 162 -4.39 16.28 0.07
N LEU A 163 -5.01 15.27 0.66
CA LEU A 163 -4.48 13.90 0.65
C LEU A 163 -5.44 12.95 -0.05
N ILE A 164 -4.87 12.01 -0.79
CA ILE A 164 -5.52 10.75 -1.16
C ILE A 164 -4.95 9.68 -0.25
N VAL A 165 -5.79 9.11 0.62
CA VAL A 165 -5.42 8.00 1.49
C VAL A 165 -6.00 6.72 0.92
N THR A 166 -5.15 5.73 0.64
CA THR A 166 -5.59 4.41 0.23
C THR A 166 -5.65 3.50 1.44
N ILE A 167 -6.85 2.98 1.75
CA ILE A 167 -7.03 1.96 2.78
C ILE A 167 -7.37 0.61 2.16
N ARG A 168 -7.04 -0.46 2.86
CA ARG A 168 -7.43 -1.83 2.48
C ARG A 168 -8.13 -2.53 3.64
N PHE A 169 -9.30 -3.08 3.35
CA PHE A 169 -10.10 -3.80 4.34
C PHE A 169 -9.56 -5.22 4.56
N LEU A 170 -9.49 -5.62 5.83
CA LEU A 170 -9.01 -6.92 6.30
C LEU A 170 -10.08 -7.60 7.16
N PRO A 171 -9.97 -8.92 7.39
CA PRO A 171 -10.73 -9.55 8.46
C PRO A 171 -10.52 -8.83 9.80
N GLY A 172 -11.53 -8.89 10.66
CA GLY A 172 -11.46 -8.42 12.02
C GLY A 172 -10.41 -9.14 12.88
N CYS A 173 -9.87 -8.45 13.88
CA CYS A 173 -8.97 -9.03 14.88
C CYS A 173 -9.74 -9.33 16.17
N LEU A 174 -9.25 -10.29 16.96
CA LEU A 174 -9.80 -10.57 18.29
C LEU A 174 -9.44 -9.48 19.32
N LYS A 175 -8.41 -8.68 19.04
CA LYS A 175 -7.96 -7.58 19.89
C LYS A 175 -7.23 -6.55 19.04
N TYR A 176 -7.45 -5.28 19.38
CA TYR A 176 -6.73 -4.13 18.83
C TYR A 176 -5.99 -3.45 19.97
N ALA A 177 -4.66 -3.30 19.84
CA ALA A 177 -3.86 -2.59 20.83
C ALA A 177 -3.77 -1.11 20.46
N GLY A 178 -4.24 -0.23 21.34
CA GLY A 178 -4.05 1.21 21.21
C GLY A 178 -2.63 1.63 21.59
N SER A 179 -2.16 2.74 21.03
CA SER A 179 -0.85 3.32 21.36
C SER A 179 -0.83 4.82 21.09
N THR A 180 0.24 5.50 21.50
CA THR A 180 0.48 6.90 21.19
C THR A 180 1.69 7.03 20.26
N ARG A 181 1.49 7.70 19.12
CA ARG A 181 2.54 8.03 18.13
C ARG A 181 2.36 9.48 17.69
N GLN A 182 3.44 10.24 17.61
CA GLN A 182 3.42 11.69 17.28
C GLN A 182 2.40 12.53 18.08
N GLY A 183 2.15 12.19 19.35
CA GLY A 183 1.14 12.86 20.18
C GLY A 183 -0.31 12.49 19.87
N ILE A 184 -0.56 11.69 18.83
CA ILE A 184 -1.88 11.11 18.52
C ILE A 184 -2.02 9.80 19.29
N THR A 185 -3.12 9.67 20.04
CA THR A 185 -3.42 8.46 20.81
C THR A 185 -4.61 7.72 20.21
N THR A 186 -4.43 6.41 20.00
CA THR A 186 -5.48 5.45 19.63
C THR A 186 -5.83 4.57 20.82
N MET A 187 -7.02 3.98 20.80
CA MET A 187 -7.53 3.21 21.92
C MET A 187 -7.43 1.71 21.67
N SER A 188 -7.33 0.93 22.75
CA SER A 188 -7.43 -0.52 22.65
C SER A 188 -8.89 -0.95 22.52
N TYR A 189 -9.14 -2.01 21.75
CA TYR A 189 -10.48 -2.57 21.57
C TYR A 189 -10.48 -4.09 21.53
N GLY A 190 -11.66 -4.66 21.71
CA GLY A 190 -11.90 -6.11 21.70
C GLY A 190 -12.13 -6.67 20.28
N PRO A 191 -12.75 -7.85 20.20
CA PRO A 191 -13.11 -8.45 18.92
C PRO A 191 -14.02 -7.55 18.10
N TYR A 192 -13.74 -7.47 16.80
CA TYR A 192 -14.53 -6.69 15.86
C TYR A 192 -14.54 -7.39 14.50
N GLU A 193 -15.53 -7.12 13.65
CA GLU A 193 -15.78 -7.94 12.44
C GLU A 193 -14.86 -7.60 11.27
N LEU A 194 -14.49 -6.33 11.13
CA LEU A 194 -13.76 -5.82 9.98
C LEU A 194 -12.67 -4.84 10.43
N SER A 195 -11.53 -4.88 9.75
CA SER A 195 -10.42 -3.95 10.00
C SER A 195 -10.07 -3.21 8.71
N TYR A 196 -9.29 -2.14 8.82
CA TYR A 196 -8.51 -1.62 7.71
C TYR A 196 -7.06 -1.36 8.11
N ILE A 197 -6.20 -1.29 7.09
CA ILE A 197 -4.86 -0.71 7.18
C ILE A 197 -4.78 0.51 6.27
N VAL A 198 -3.91 1.45 6.61
CA VAL A 198 -3.51 2.52 5.70
C VAL A 198 -2.43 1.99 4.78
N ASP A 199 -2.74 1.74 3.52
CA ASP A 199 -1.83 1.13 2.55
C ASP A 199 -0.89 2.19 1.93
N ASP A 200 -1.44 3.33 1.49
CA ASP A 200 -0.70 4.41 0.82
C ASP A 200 -1.27 5.79 1.14
N VAL A 201 -0.45 6.83 0.99
CA VAL A 201 -0.84 8.24 1.17
C VAL A 201 -0.16 9.09 0.11
N LYS A 202 -0.95 9.87 -0.63
CA LYS A 202 -0.46 10.78 -1.68
C LYS A 202 -0.90 12.20 -1.41
N THR A 203 0.04 13.14 -1.46
CA THR A 203 -0.26 14.57 -1.44
C THR A 203 -0.69 15.05 -2.82
N ILE A 204 -1.78 15.80 -2.90
CA ILE A 204 -2.21 16.49 -4.13
C ILE A 204 -2.25 18.00 -3.87
N PRO A 205 -1.64 18.84 -4.73
CA PRO A 205 -1.69 20.29 -4.56
C PRO A 205 -3.13 20.80 -4.49
N THR A 206 -3.44 21.69 -3.55
CA THR A 206 -4.77 22.29 -3.42
C THR A 206 -5.04 23.15 -4.65
N SER A 207 -5.81 22.61 -5.60
CA SER A 207 -6.26 23.20 -6.88
C SER A 207 -5.21 23.49 -7.97
N SER A 208 -5.28 22.71 -9.04
CA SER A 208 -5.48 23.27 -10.39
C SER A 208 -6.77 22.65 -10.93
N GLU A 209 -7.60 23.40 -11.65
CA GLU A 209 -8.98 23.08 -12.06
C GLU A 209 -9.20 21.70 -12.71
N LYS A 210 -8.13 21.02 -13.17
CA LYS A 210 -8.17 19.68 -13.77
C LYS A 210 -8.39 18.53 -12.77
N SER A 211 -8.04 18.71 -11.50
CA SER A 211 -8.22 17.67 -10.48
C SER A 211 -9.70 17.50 -10.10
N GLN A 212 -10.44 18.61 -9.98
CA GLN A 212 -11.87 18.61 -9.64
C GLN A 212 -12.70 17.81 -10.66
N GLN A 213 -12.38 17.96 -11.95
CA GLN A 213 -13.11 17.31 -13.04
C GLN A 213 -12.95 15.78 -13.07
N ARG A 214 -11.83 15.25 -12.56
CA ARG A 214 -11.62 13.80 -12.44
C ARG A 214 -12.42 13.20 -11.27
N TYR A 215 -12.61 13.95 -10.18
CA TYR A 215 -13.38 13.51 -9.02
C TYR A 215 -14.89 13.65 -9.19
N ASP A 216 -15.36 14.72 -9.85
CA ASP A 216 -16.78 14.88 -10.17
C ASP A 216 -17.28 13.78 -11.11
N THR A 217 -16.42 13.23 -11.98
CA THR A 217 -16.81 12.14 -12.88
C THR A 217 -16.88 10.78 -12.17
N MET A 218 -16.18 10.59 -11.04
CA MET A 218 -16.13 9.31 -10.30
C MET A 218 -17.19 9.17 -9.21
N LEU A 219 -17.86 10.26 -8.81
CA LEU A 219 -18.90 10.26 -7.78
C LEU A 219 -20.32 9.96 -8.34
N TYR A 220 -20.45 9.80 -9.67
CA TYR A 220 -21.74 9.61 -10.35
C TYR A 220 -21.86 8.32 -11.17
N ASP A 221 -20.93 7.36 -11.01
CA ASP A 221 -21.03 6.00 -11.56
C ASP A 221 -21.14 4.94 -10.46
#